data_AF-A0A2W4P651-F1
#
_entry.id   AF-A0A2W4P651-F1
#
_cell.length_a   1.000
_cell.length_b   1.000
_cell.length_c   1.000
_cell.angle_alpha   90.00
_cell.angle_beta   90.00
_cell.angle_gamma   90.00
#
_symmetry.space_group_name_H-M   'P 1'
#
loop_
_entity.id
_entity.type
_entity.pdbx_description
1 polymer ?
#
loop_
_entity_poly.entity_id
_entity_poly.type
_entity_poly.pdbx_seq_one_letter_code
_entity_poly.pdbx_strand_id
1 'polypeptide(L)'
;MVTTTVDAEKTRRLLWSHIAHQVISTLPAYETCELVGVGTGWGLRRINDHRRAILIHPTIEGHEIGELSLTVCGEGTQIIPRCNNDFIRYFHTVSDVVETVAHAHLLD
;
A
#
# COMPACT_ATOMS: atom_id res chain seq x y z
N MET A 1 27.45 1.29 18.42
CA MET A 1 26.88 2.31 17.50
C MET A 1 25.91 1.64 16.51
N VAL A 2 24.94 0.86 17.03
CA VAL A 2 24.04 -0.03 16.26
C VAL A 2 22.56 0.30 16.51
N THR A 3 22.26 1.03 17.58
CA THR A 3 20.90 1.40 17.98
C THR A 3 20.26 2.46 17.09
N THR A 4 21.03 3.41 16.56
CA THR A 4 20.49 4.54 15.77
C THR A 4 19.98 4.13 14.38
N THR A 5 20.56 3.10 13.76
CA THR A 5 20.16 2.64 12.42
C THR A 5 18.89 1.80 12.44
N VAL A 6 18.70 0.99 13.49
CA VAL A 6 17.48 0.18 13.69
C VAL A 6 16.27 1.07 13.97
N ASP A 7 16.44 2.15 14.73
CA ASP A 7 15.37 3.11 15.02
C ASP A 7 14.96 3.92 13.79
N ALA A 8 15.91 4.31 12.94
CA ALA A 8 15.63 5.01 11.68
C ALA A 8 14.81 4.15 10.71
N GLU A 9 15.17 2.87 10.57
CA GLU A 9 14.45 1.93 9.71
C GLU A 9 13.02 1.67 10.20
N LYS A 10 12.84 1.48 11.51
CA LYS A 10 11.53 1.30 12.11
C LYS A 10 10.64 2.53 11.92
N THR A 11 11.18 3.71 12.17
CA THR A 11 10.49 4.99 11.96
C THR A 11 10.07 5.15 10.50
N ARG A 12 10.95 4.81 9.57
CA ARG A 12 10.67 4.83 8.13
C ARG A 12 9.53 3.90 7.75
N ARG A 13 9.53 2.65 8.23
CA ARG A 13 8.45 1.70 7.97
C ARG A 13 7.11 2.19 8.50
N LEU A 14 7.09 2.84 9.66
CA LEU A 14 5.89 3.43 10.23
C LEU A 14 5.37 4.60 9.38
N LEU A 15 6.26 5.48 8.90
CA LEU A 15 5.89 6.56 8.00
C LEU A 15 5.24 6.00 6.74
N TRP A 16 5.85 5.03 6.07
CA TRP A 16 5.30 4.46 4.84
C TRP A 16 4.03 3.62 5.07
N SER A 17 3.89 2.98 6.24
CA SER A 17 2.63 2.36 6.65
C SER A 17 1.52 3.40 6.82
N HIS A 18 1.85 4.58 7.37
CA HIS A 18 0.90 5.69 7.46
C HIS A 18 0.50 6.21 6.08
N ILE A 19 1.45 6.35 5.15
CA ILE A 19 1.15 6.74 3.76
C ILE A 19 0.25 5.71 3.08
N ALA A 20 0.54 4.41 3.27
CA ALA A 20 -0.32 3.34 2.80
C ALA A 20 -1.75 3.47 3.33
N HIS A 21 -1.92 3.73 4.63
CA HIS A 21 -3.24 3.98 5.20
C HIS A 21 -3.94 5.19 4.56
N GLN A 22 -3.22 6.29 4.36
CA GLN A 22 -3.76 7.50 3.74
C GLN A 22 -4.23 7.25 2.31
N VAL A 23 -3.43 6.59 1.49
CA VAL A 23 -3.82 6.25 0.11
C VAL A 23 -5.13 5.46 0.10
N ILE A 24 -5.24 4.40 0.89
CA ILE A 24 -6.47 3.59 0.91
C ILE A 24 -7.65 4.40 1.45
N SER A 25 -7.43 5.24 2.46
CA SER A 25 -8.48 6.10 3.03
C SER A 25 -8.97 7.19 2.07
N THR A 26 -8.20 7.53 1.03
CA THR A 26 -8.62 8.49 -0.01
C THR A 26 -9.44 7.87 -1.12
N LEU A 27 -9.51 6.54 -1.20
CA LEU A 27 -10.32 5.87 -2.21
C LEU A 27 -11.81 6.09 -1.96
N PRO A 28 -12.65 6.03 -3.00
CA PRO A 28 -14.09 6.01 -2.85
C PRO A 28 -14.54 4.91 -1.90
N ALA A 29 -15.59 5.18 -1.11
CA ALA A 29 -16.21 4.15 -0.31
C ALA A 29 -16.93 3.16 -1.23
N TYR A 30 -16.46 1.91 -1.23
CA TYR A 30 -17.12 0.81 -1.94
C TYR A 30 -17.99 0.03 -0.96
N GLU A 31 -19.30 0.02 -1.14
CA GLU A 31 -20.26 -0.61 -0.21
C GLU A 31 -20.01 -2.11 0.02
N THR A 32 -19.38 -2.78 -0.94
CA THR A 32 -19.09 -4.21 -0.91
C THR A 32 -17.71 -4.55 -0.36
N CYS A 33 -16.92 -3.54 0.02
CA CYS A 33 -15.57 -3.70 0.51
C CYS A 33 -15.42 -3.11 1.92
N GLU A 34 -14.49 -3.68 2.68
CA GLU A 34 -14.07 -3.17 3.98
C GLU A 34 -12.59 -2.79 3.96
N LEU A 35 -12.24 -1.80 4.77
CA LEU A 35 -10.85 -1.43 5.04
C LEU A 35 -10.20 -2.50 5.92
N VAL A 36 -9.03 -2.99 5.52
CA VAL A 36 -8.27 -3.98 6.29
C VAL A 36 -6.84 -3.52 6.53
N GLY A 37 -6.33 -3.80 7.73
CA GLY A 37 -4.93 -3.60 8.11
C GLY A 37 -4.26 -4.93 8.42
N VAL A 38 -3.08 -5.17 7.83
CA VAL A 38 -2.30 -6.42 8.03
C VAL A 38 -0.82 -6.06 8.22
N GLY A 39 -0.30 -6.26 9.42
CA GLY A 39 1.08 -5.89 9.74
C GLY A 39 1.33 -4.39 9.54
N THR A 40 2.22 -4.03 8.61
CA THR A 40 2.49 -2.64 8.21
C THR A 40 1.75 -2.22 6.93
N GLY A 41 0.80 -3.03 6.45
CA GLY A 41 0.04 -2.79 5.23
C GLY A 41 -1.42 -2.43 5.49
N TRP A 42 -2.02 -1.76 4.51
CA TRP A 42 -3.41 -1.31 4.49
C TRP A 42 -4.04 -1.61 3.14
N GLY A 43 -5.34 -1.90 3.12
CA GLY A 43 -5.96 -2.43 1.93
C GLY A 43 -7.48 -2.45 1.96
N LEU A 44 -8.06 -2.99 0.90
CA LEU A 44 -9.48 -3.26 0.77
C LEU A 44 -9.71 -4.75 0.56
N ARG A 45 -10.77 -5.26 1.16
CA ARG A 45 -11.21 -6.65 1.01
C ARG A 45 -12.69 -6.70 0.73
N ARG A 46 -13.12 -7.59 -0.17
CA ARG A 46 -14.55 -7.80 -0.45
C ARG A 46 -15.21 -8.52 0.74
N ILE A 47 -16.32 -7.99 1.24
CA ILE A 47 -17.00 -8.49 2.46
C ILE A 47 -17.49 -9.94 2.27
N ASN A 48 -17.98 -10.27 1.07
CA ASN A 48 -18.54 -11.59 0.77
C ASN A 48 -17.52 -12.57 0.17
N ASP A 49 -16.28 -12.14 -0.11
CA ASP A 49 -15.22 -13.00 -0.63
C ASP A 49 -13.85 -12.50 -0.15
N HIS A 50 -13.40 -13.05 0.98
CA HIS A 50 -12.14 -12.65 1.61
C HIS A 50 -10.89 -12.98 0.78
N ARG A 51 -11.02 -13.78 -0.29
CA ARG A 51 -9.92 -14.06 -1.22
C ARG A 51 -9.69 -12.91 -2.19
N ARG A 52 -10.67 -12.02 -2.36
CA ARG A 52 -10.55 -10.78 -3.13
C ARG A 52 -10.14 -9.66 -2.20
N ALA A 53 -8.83 -9.43 -2.13
CA ALA A 53 -8.25 -8.36 -1.34
C ALA A 53 -7.05 -7.75 -2.07
N ILE A 54 -6.87 -6.45 -1.87
CA ILE A 54 -5.66 -5.73 -2.26
C ILE A 54 -5.05 -5.13 -1.01
N LEU A 55 -3.71 -5.07 -0.95
CA LEU A 55 -2.97 -4.54 0.19
C LEU A 55 -1.80 -3.71 -0.31
N ILE A 56 -1.66 -2.48 0.16
CA ILE A 56 -0.42 -1.71 0.00
C ILE A 56 0.38 -1.69 1.28
N HIS A 57 1.70 -1.78 1.15
CA HIS A 57 2.60 -1.83 2.30
C HIS A 57 3.98 -1.28 1.94
N PRO A 58 4.79 -0.89 2.94
CA PRO A 58 6.19 -0.57 2.72
C PRO A 58 6.93 -1.73 2.05
N THR A 59 7.82 -1.41 1.11
CA THR A 59 8.71 -2.39 0.47
C THR A 59 9.81 -2.81 1.46
N ILE A 60 10.06 -4.13 1.58
CA ILE A 60 10.81 -4.68 2.73
C ILE A 60 12.31 -4.87 2.44
N GLU A 61 12.77 -4.90 1.18
CA GLU A 61 14.17 -5.25 0.84
C GLU A 61 14.69 -4.53 -0.41
N GLY A 62 16.00 -4.21 -0.46
CA GLY A 62 16.78 -3.96 -1.69
C GLY A 62 16.43 -2.75 -2.58
N HIS A 63 15.29 -2.12 -2.37
CA HIS A 63 14.72 -1.10 -3.24
C HIS A 63 14.92 0.32 -2.69
N GLU A 64 14.74 1.32 -3.57
CA GLU A 64 14.97 2.71 -3.22
C GLU A 64 14.12 3.14 -2.00
N ILE A 65 14.67 4.07 -1.22
CA ILE A 65 14.00 4.53 -0.01
C ILE A 65 12.67 5.19 -0.37
N GLY A 66 11.59 4.59 0.10
CA GLY A 66 10.26 5.18 0.06
C GLY A 66 9.36 4.71 -1.06
N GLU A 67 9.49 3.43 -1.42
CA GLU A 67 8.59 2.76 -2.33
C GLU A 67 7.57 1.91 -1.57
N LEU A 68 6.33 1.94 -2.06
CA LEU A 68 5.23 1.10 -1.64
C LEU A 68 5.09 -0.08 -2.60
N SER A 69 4.75 -1.23 -2.04
CA SER A 69 4.37 -2.41 -2.80
C SER A 69 2.85 -2.58 -2.72
N LEU A 70 2.24 -3.04 -3.81
CA LEU A 70 0.84 -3.43 -3.91
C LEU A 70 0.75 -4.94 -4.09
N THR A 71 0.03 -5.60 -3.21
CA THR A 71 -0.26 -7.03 -3.25
C THR A 71 -1.72 -7.24 -3.63
N VAL A 72 -1.96 -8.06 -4.64
CA VAL A 72 -3.29 -8.57 -5.00
C VAL A 72 -3.37 -10.02 -4.57
N CYS A 73 -4.32 -10.33 -3.70
CA CYS A 73 -4.46 -11.66 -3.12
C CYS A 73 -4.76 -12.68 -4.23
N GLY A 74 -3.92 -13.71 -4.34
CA GLY A 74 -4.02 -14.75 -5.37
C GLY A 74 -3.26 -14.47 -6.66
N GLU A 75 -2.71 -13.26 -6.85
CA GLU A 75 -1.98 -12.88 -8.07
C GLU A 75 -0.52 -12.55 -7.81
N GLY A 76 -0.23 -11.85 -6.71
CA GLY A 76 1.15 -11.55 -6.29
C GLY A 76 1.34 -10.12 -5.84
N THR A 77 2.60 -9.70 -5.80
CA THR A 77 3.02 -8.38 -5.31
C THR A 77 3.80 -7.65 -6.38
N GLN A 78 3.45 -6.39 -6.63
CA GLN A 78 4.18 -5.47 -7.49
C GLN A 78 4.70 -4.28 -6.69
N ILE A 79 5.87 -3.76 -7.06
CA ILE A 79 6.42 -2.54 -6.47
C ILE A 79 5.92 -1.36 -7.30
N ILE A 80 5.49 -0.29 -6.63
CA ILE A 80 5.14 0.98 -7.27
C ILE A 80 6.37 1.90 -7.13
N PRO A 81 7.21 2.01 -8.17
CA PRO A 81 8.48 2.70 -8.04
C PRO A 81 8.27 4.20 -7.88
N ARG A 82 9.14 4.84 -7.09
CA ARG A 82 9.04 6.29 -6.87
C ARG A 82 9.57 7.11 -8.04
N CYS A 83 10.52 6.58 -8.80
CA CYS A 83 11.05 7.19 -10.03
C CYS A 83 11.51 8.65 -9.88
N ASN A 84 12.18 8.98 -8.76
CA ASN A 84 12.58 10.36 -8.42
C ASN A 84 11.43 11.38 -8.31
N ASN A 85 10.17 10.93 -8.27
CA ASN A 85 9.05 11.83 -8.03
C ASN A 85 9.12 12.43 -6.62
N ASP A 86 8.70 13.69 -6.50
CA ASP A 86 8.42 14.28 -5.21
C ASP A 86 7.30 13.49 -4.50
N PHE A 87 7.18 13.70 -3.20
CA PHE A 87 6.25 12.94 -2.37
C PHE A 87 4.79 13.08 -2.83
N ILE A 88 4.35 14.29 -3.20
CA ILE A 88 2.95 14.53 -3.58
C ILE A 88 2.64 13.83 -4.89
N ARG A 89 3.52 13.97 -5.88
CA ARG A 89 3.35 13.30 -7.17
C ARG A 89 3.37 11.78 -7.04
N TYR A 90 4.25 11.26 -6.17
CA TYR A 90 4.28 9.84 -5.87
C TYR A 90 2.99 9.37 -5.19
N PHE A 91 2.50 10.11 -4.19
CA PHE A 91 1.24 9.81 -3.51
C PHE A 91 0.08 9.68 -4.50
N HIS A 92 -0.11 10.65 -5.39
CA HIS A 92 -1.14 10.59 -6.42
C HIS A 92 -0.97 9.39 -7.35
N THR A 93 0.27 9.10 -7.78
CA THR A 93 0.55 7.92 -8.62
C THR A 93 0.14 6.62 -7.93
N VAL A 94 0.45 6.48 -6.63
CA VAL A 94 0.07 5.29 -5.86
C VAL A 94 -1.45 5.23 -5.73
N SER A 95 -2.13 6.34 -5.42
CA SER A 95 -3.59 6.38 -5.34
C SER A 95 -4.25 5.95 -6.66
N ASP A 96 -3.81 6.47 -7.80
CA ASP A 96 -4.36 6.13 -9.12
C ASP A 96 -4.17 4.64 -9.46
N VAL A 97 -2.98 4.09 -9.17
CA VAL A 97 -2.69 2.67 -9.36
C VAL A 97 -3.59 1.80 -8.49
N VAL A 98 -3.72 2.15 -7.21
CA VAL A 98 -4.52 1.37 -6.26
C VAL A 98 -6.00 1.44 -6.61
N GLU A 99 -6.53 2.59 -7.00
CA GLU A 99 -7.91 2.74 -7.45
C GLU A 99 -8.20 1.88 -8.68
N THR A 100 -7.31 1.92 -9.67
CA THR A 100 -7.42 1.12 -10.90
C THR A 100 -7.47 -0.38 -10.58
N VAL A 101 -6.59 -0.85 -9.71
CA VAL A 101 -6.53 -2.26 -9.29
C VAL A 101 -7.73 -2.63 -8.41
N ALA A 102 -8.18 -1.74 -7.52
CA ALA A 102 -9.38 -1.97 -6.72
C ALA A 102 -10.61 -2.20 -7.60
N HIS A 103 -10.79 -1.37 -8.63
CA HIS A 103 -11.88 -1.54 -9.58
C HIS A 103 -11.82 -2.89 -10.30
N ALA A 104 -10.65 -3.22 -10.88
CA ALA A 104 -10.48 -4.44 -11.68
C ALA A 104 -10.61 -5.75 -10.88
N HIS A 105 -10.19 -5.78 -9.61
CA HIS A 105 -10.12 -7.03 -8.84
C HIS A 105 -11.23 -7.18 -7.79
N LEU A 106 -11.77 -6.07 -7.28
CA LEU A 106 -12.79 -6.09 -6.23
C LEU A 106 -14.21 -5.85 -6.74
N LEU A 107 -14.37 -5.03 -7.78
CA LEU A 107 -15.68 -4.54 -8.22
C LEU A 107 -16.21 -5.23 -9.49
N ASP A 108 -15.34 -5.76 -10.34
CA ASP A 108 -15.70 -6.64 -11.46
C ASP A 108 -16.06 -8.07 -10.98
#